data_AF-A0A1S7DTF4-F1
#
_entry.id   AF-A0A1S7DTF4-F1
#
_cell.length_a   1.000
_cell.length_b   1.000
_cell.length_c   1.000
_cell.angle_alpha   90.00
_cell.angle_beta   90.00
_cell.angle_gamma   90.00
#
_symmetry.space_group_name_H-M   'P 1'
#
loop_
_entity.id
_entity.type
_entity.pdbx_description
1 polymer ?
#
loop_
_entity_poly.entity_id
_entity_poly.type
_entity_poly.pdbx_seq_one_letter_code
_entity_poly.pdbx_strand_id
1 'polypeptide(L)'
;MFDMVFTNSAFVISFFVFIFGVQIYNLFLKTNKQNPDFLNIGFRILQWYKQNARDLPWRATKNPYNIWICEIILQQTQVQQGLQHYLNFVARFPDVKSLAEADTDEVLLYWKGLGYYSRAINLQYAARQIMQDFGGKFPTKHQDILKLKGIGKYTAAAICSISYQLPYPAIDGNFYRVFSRFFADDFDISKSNAFDYFSELTKDLIPKDNPGDFNQAIMDLGSGICKPKQPSCELCPLSKDCIASNTGTIDKFPVKIKKVKTEDIKLKYYFIHHNDFFVVKKRDRSSIWKNLYDFPEFLPKHLEEYISNHNTVKHKLTHKNLEIEFIAVSVPNIELLEQLAHDHNFNFVDYESSQQKSFPKPLENYIDKTFNK
;
A
#
# COMPACT_ATOMS: atom_id res chain seq x y z
N MET A 1 64.12 12.21 7.19
CA MET A 1 62.93 12.72 7.89
C MET A 1 61.86 12.95 6.83
N PHE A 2 60.89 12.01 6.78
CA PHE A 2 59.54 12.07 6.19
C PHE A 2 59.37 12.62 4.75
N ASP A 3 59.06 11.77 3.75
CA ASP A 3 57.76 11.14 3.42
C ASP A 3 56.71 12.08 2.80
N MET A 4 55.93 11.49 1.87
CA MET A 4 54.64 11.95 1.30
C MET A 4 54.73 13.01 0.19
N VAL A 5 54.10 12.90 -0.99
CA VAL A 5 52.90 12.15 -1.42
C VAL A 5 53.02 11.81 -2.92
N PHE A 6 53.09 10.53 -3.27
CA PHE A 6 52.51 10.02 -4.52
C PHE A 6 51.06 9.68 -4.21
N THR A 7 50.07 10.33 -4.83
CA THR A 7 48.69 9.87 -5.07
C THR A 7 47.81 11.03 -5.52
N ASN A 8 47.47 11.12 -6.81
CA ASN A 8 46.18 11.70 -7.22
C ASN A 8 45.75 11.46 -8.69
N SER A 9 46.51 10.70 -9.48
CA SER A 9 46.15 10.44 -10.88
C SER A 9 45.12 9.31 -11.07
N ALA A 10 44.99 8.38 -10.13
CA ALA A 10 44.05 7.25 -10.24
C ALA A 10 42.58 7.63 -9.94
N PHE A 11 42.34 8.60 -9.05
CA PHE A 11 40.99 9.00 -8.64
C PHE A 11 40.28 9.87 -9.69
N VAL A 12 41.04 10.72 -10.40
CA VAL A 12 40.52 11.56 -11.49
C VAL A 12 40.17 10.72 -12.71
N ILE A 13 40.96 9.67 -13.01
CA ILE A 13 40.67 8.75 -14.13
C ILE A 13 39.43 7.89 -13.84
N SER A 14 39.24 7.43 -12.60
CA SER A 14 38.04 6.66 -12.22
C SER A 14 36.75 7.50 -12.26
N PHE A 15 36.81 8.78 -11.88
CA PHE A 15 35.65 9.68 -11.89
C PHE A 15 35.27 10.15 -13.30
N PHE A 16 36.27 10.41 -14.17
CA PHE A 16 36.03 10.73 -15.58
C PHE A 16 35.52 9.53 -16.39
N VAL A 17 35.99 8.31 -16.12
CA VAL A 17 35.46 7.08 -16.72
C VAL A 17 34.02 6.79 -16.26
N PHE A 18 33.62 7.23 -15.06
CA PHE A 18 32.26 7.02 -14.55
C PHE A 18 31.24 7.99 -15.19
N ILE A 19 31.57 9.28 -15.29
CA ILE A 19 30.66 10.29 -15.86
C ILE A 19 30.61 10.15 -17.39
N PHE A 20 31.75 10.00 -18.06
CA PHE A 20 31.75 9.72 -19.51
C PHE A 20 31.28 8.31 -19.81
N GLY A 21 31.51 7.31 -18.96
CA GLY A 21 31.01 5.95 -19.17
C GLY A 21 29.48 5.88 -19.11
N VAL A 22 28.84 6.57 -18.16
CA VAL A 22 27.37 6.65 -18.07
C VAL A 22 26.80 7.54 -19.18
N GLN A 23 27.45 8.64 -19.56
CA GLN A 23 27.01 9.45 -20.70
C GLN A 23 27.20 8.74 -22.04
N ILE A 24 28.31 8.03 -22.24
CA ILE A 24 28.59 7.21 -23.43
C ILE A 24 27.66 6.01 -23.46
N TYR A 25 27.40 5.33 -22.35
CA TYR A 25 26.40 4.25 -22.28
C TYR A 25 24.99 4.79 -22.55
N ASN A 26 24.60 5.94 -21.99
CA ASN A 26 23.34 6.62 -22.33
C ASN A 26 23.27 7.11 -23.79
N LEU A 27 24.40 7.51 -24.39
CA LEU A 27 24.51 7.81 -25.82
C LEU A 27 24.43 6.55 -26.68
N PHE A 28 25.01 5.43 -26.22
CA PHE A 28 24.97 4.11 -26.87
C PHE A 28 23.56 3.50 -26.82
N LEU A 29 22.85 3.70 -25.70
CA LEU A 29 21.44 3.37 -25.51
C LEU A 29 20.52 4.21 -26.41
N LYS A 30 20.85 5.50 -26.62
CA LYS A 30 20.07 6.39 -27.49
C LYS A 30 20.24 6.11 -28.99
N THR A 31 21.35 5.52 -29.42
CA THR A 31 21.65 5.29 -30.85
C THR A 31 21.33 3.87 -31.32
N ASN A 32 21.22 2.88 -30.42
CA ASN A 32 20.83 1.51 -30.78
C ASN A 32 19.37 1.21 -30.41
N LYS A 33 18.44 1.78 -31.19
CA LYS A 33 17.08 1.23 -31.29
C LYS A 33 17.20 -0.19 -31.86
N GLN A 34 16.97 -1.20 -31.01
CA GLN A 34 17.04 -2.65 -31.28
C GLN A 34 18.39 -3.35 -31.01
N ASN A 35 18.99 -3.19 -29.83
CA ASN A 35 20.02 -4.15 -29.38
C ASN A 35 19.34 -5.44 -28.83
N PRO A 36 19.56 -6.64 -29.40
CA PRO A 36 18.99 -7.92 -28.93
C PRO A 36 19.23 -8.23 -27.43
N ASP A 37 20.19 -7.55 -26.80
CA ASP A 37 20.47 -7.67 -25.36
C ASP A 37 19.33 -7.17 -24.45
N PHE A 38 18.50 -6.21 -24.87
CA PHE A 38 17.39 -5.70 -24.04
C PHE A 38 16.21 -6.66 -23.98
N LEU A 39 15.83 -7.24 -25.13
CA LEU A 39 14.81 -8.30 -25.17
C LEU A 39 15.26 -9.52 -24.34
N ASN A 40 16.57 -9.78 -24.29
CA ASN A 40 17.14 -10.86 -23.50
C ASN A 40 16.93 -10.65 -21.98
N ILE A 41 16.95 -9.42 -21.48
CA ILE A 41 16.68 -9.11 -20.06
C ILE A 41 15.25 -9.49 -19.70
N GLY A 42 14.27 -9.00 -20.46
CA GLY A 42 12.86 -9.32 -20.24
C GLY A 42 12.58 -10.82 -20.29
N PHE A 43 13.18 -11.50 -21.27
CA PHE A 43 13.10 -12.95 -21.39
C PHE A 43 13.70 -13.69 -20.19
N ARG A 44 14.88 -13.30 -19.69
CA ARG A 44 15.52 -13.91 -18.51
C ARG A 44 14.67 -13.75 -17.25
N ILE A 45 14.03 -12.60 -17.08
CA ILE A 45 13.09 -12.36 -15.97
C ILE A 45 11.91 -13.32 -16.07
N LEU A 46 11.32 -13.49 -17.25
CA LEU A 46 10.22 -14.44 -17.47
C LEU A 46 10.66 -15.90 -17.25
N GLN A 47 11.85 -16.29 -17.70
CA GLN A 47 12.35 -17.66 -17.48
C GLN A 47 12.57 -17.94 -16.00
N TRP A 48 13.15 -16.98 -15.28
CA TRP A 48 13.26 -17.07 -13.83
C TRP A 48 11.88 -17.18 -13.17
N TYR A 49 10.92 -16.36 -13.59
CA TYR A 49 9.57 -16.38 -13.03
C TYR A 49 8.86 -17.72 -13.25
N LYS A 50 8.98 -18.33 -14.42
CA LYS A 50 8.41 -19.67 -14.69
C LYS A 50 8.85 -20.75 -13.69
N GLN A 51 10.05 -20.62 -13.13
CA GLN A 51 10.62 -21.58 -12.19
C GLN A 51 10.43 -21.17 -10.71
N ASN A 52 10.22 -19.87 -10.44
CA ASN A 52 10.27 -19.30 -9.09
C ASN A 52 8.99 -18.56 -8.68
N ALA A 53 7.98 -18.49 -9.54
CA ALA A 53 6.72 -17.81 -9.25
C ALA A 53 6.08 -18.38 -7.98
N ARG A 54 5.73 -17.49 -7.06
CA ARG A 54 4.94 -17.87 -5.87
C ARG A 54 3.55 -18.30 -6.31
N ASP A 55 3.09 -19.40 -5.73
CA ASP A 55 1.70 -19.87 -5.87
C ASP A 55 0.80 -19.01 -4.97
N LEU A 56 0.00 -18.15 -5.60
CA LEU A 56 -0.88 -17.20 -4.93
C LEU A 56 -2.25 -17.23 -5.61
N PRO A 57 -3.38 -17.24 -4.86
CA PRO A 57 -4.70 -17.44 -5.45
C PRO A 57 -5.08 -16.44 -6.56
N TRP A 58 -4.69 -15.18 -6.40
CA TRP A 58 -4.94 -14.14 -7.40
C TRP A 58 -4.11 -14.26 -8.67
N ARG A 59 -3.11 -15.15 -8.71
CA ARG A 59 -2.33 -15.44 -9.93
C ARG A 59 -2.97 -16.52 -10.81
N ALA A 60 -3.89 -17.29 -10.26
CA ALA A 60 -4.63 -18.31 -10.99
C ALA A 60 -5.80 -17.73 -11.81
N THR A 61 -6.02 -16.41 -11.75
CA THR A 61 -7.14 -15.74 -12.44
C THR A 61 -6.64 -14.56 -13.27
N LYS A 62 -7.35 -14.29 -14.37
CA LYS A 62 -7.21 -13.06 -15.17
C LYS A 62 -8.46 -12.17 -15.05
N ASN A 63 -9.35 -12.47 -14.12
CA ASN A 63 -10.55 -11.67 -13.90
C ASN A 63 -10.15 -10.27 -13.37
N PRO A 64 -10.45 -9.18 -14.08
CA PRO A 64 -10.03 -7.82 -13.70
C PRO A 64 -10.59 -7.38 -12.35
N TYR A 65 -11.78 -7.86 -11.95
CA TYR A 65 -12.33 -7.60 -10.62
C TYR A 65 -11.43 -8.22 -9.54
N ASN A 66 -11.10 -9.51 -9.67
CA ASN A 66 -10.26 -10.23 -8.70
C ASN A 66 -8.85 -9.64 -8.60
N ILE A 67 -8.25 -9.29 -9.74
CA ILE A 67 -6.94 -8.61 -9.78
C ILE A 67 -7.04 -7.24 -9.10
N TRP A 68 -8.06 -6.45 -9.39
CA TRP A 68 -8.27 -5.16 -8.76
C TRP A 68 -8.42 -5.26 -7.23
N ILE A 69 -9.26 -6.18 -6.72
CA ILE A 69 -9.41 -6.39 -5.28
C ILE A 69 -8.07 -6.73 -4.63
N CYS A 70 -7.32 -7.67 -5.22
CA CYS A 70 -6.02 -8.07 -4.72
C CYS A 70 -5.03 -6.89 -4.67
N GLU A 71 -4.91 -6.15 -5.79
CA GLU A 71 -3.99 -5.01 -5.88
C GLU A 71 -4.30 -3.95 -4.81
N ILE A 72 -5.57 -3.67 -4.53
CA ILE A 72 -5.94 -2.71 -3.49
C ILE A 72 -5.69 -3.26 -2.09
N ILE A 73 -5.97 -4.55 -1.83
CA ILE A 73 -5.68 -5.18 -0.52
C ILE A 73 -4.18 -5.18 -0.23
N LEU A 74 -3.33 -5.49 -1.22
CA LEU A 74 -1.88 -5.61 -1.02
C LEU A 74 -1.14 -4.27 -0.99
N GLN A 75 -1.81 -3.14 -1.25
CA GLN A 75 -1.20 -1.82 -1.05
C GLN A 75 -0.76 -1.65 0.42
N GLN A 76 0.55 -1.52 0.63
CA GLN A 76 1.15 -1.37 1.97
C GLN A 76 0.75 -2.48 2.95
N THR A 77 0.40 -3.67 2.44
CA THR A 77 0.00 -4.83 3.24
C THR A 77 0.85 -6.03 2.81
N GLN A 78 1.37 -6.80 3.76
CA GLN A 78 2.15 -7.99 3.45
C GLN A 78 1.25 -9.10 2.91
N VAL A 79 1.77 -9.93 2.00
CA VAL A 79 1.04 -11.04 1.37
C VAL A 79 0.41 -11.97 2.42
N GLN A 80 1.15 -12.32 3.47
CA GLN A 80 0.65 -13.20 4.53
C GLN A 80 -0.58 -12.63 5.24
N GLN A 81 -0.60 -11.32 5.49
CA GLN A 81 -1.75 -10.64 6.10
C GLN A 81 -2.89 -10.49 5.09
N GLY A 82 -2.58 -10.10 3.85
CA GLY A 82 -3.60 -9.84 2.81
C GLY A 82 -4.31 -11.09 2.30
N LEU A 83 -3.70 -12.27 2.39
CA LEU A 83 -4.23 -13.51 1.81
C LEU A 83 -5.62 -13.87 2.33
N GLN A 84 -5.79 -13.99 3.65
CA GLN A 84 -7.08 -14.38 4.22
C GLN A 84 -8.14 -13.31 3.99
N HIS A 85 -7.76 -12.02 4.07
CA HIS A 85 -8.67 -10.93 3.75
C HIS A 85 -9.14 -10.98 2.29
N TYR A 86 -8.23 -11.23 1.34
CA TYR A 86 -8.59 -11.40 -0.06
C TYR A 86 -9.60 -12.52 -0.24
N LEU A 87 -9.32 -13.71 0.30
CA LEU A 87 -10.21 -14.88 0.17
C LEU A 87 -11.61 -14.60 0.73
N ASN A 88 -11.69 -14.04 1.95
CA ASN A 88 -12.97 -13.71 2.57
C ASN A 88 -13.71 -12.62 1.80
N PHE A 89 -13.00 -11.59 1.32
CA PHE A 89 -13.59 -10.45 0.63
C PHE A 89 -14.18 -10.86 -0.73
N VAL A 90 -13.46 -11.62 -1.55
CA VAL A 90 -13.97 -12.07 -2.85
C VAL A 90 -15.00 -13.19 -2.73
N ALA A 91 -14.99 -13.96 -1.63
CA ALA A 91 -16.07 -14.91 -1.35
C ALA A 91 -17.38 -14.18 -1.04
N ARG A 92 -17.33 -13.10 -0.26
CA ARG A 92 -18.53 -12.31 0.08
C ARG A 92 -19.00 -11.41 -1.06
N PHE A 93 -18.06 -10.76 -1.74
CA PHE A 93 -18.32 -9.85 -2.85
C PHE A 93 -17.66 -10.43 -4.11
N PRO A 94 -18.29 -11.41 -4.79
CA PRO A 94 -17.68 -12.12 -5.92
C PRO A 94 -17.58 -11.30 -7.20
N ASP A 95 -18.27 -10.16 -7.29
CA ASP A 95 -18.28 -9.32 -8.49
C ASP A 95 -18.47 -7.83 -8.19
N VAL A 96 -18.39 -7.01 -9.23
CA VAL A 96 -18.58 -5.55 -9.13
C VAL A 96 -19.95 -5.19 -8.54
N LYS A 97 -21.00 -5.92 -8.92
CA LYS A 97 -22.38 -5.61 -8.54
C LYS A 97 -22.58 -5.82 -7.03
N SER A 98 -22.21 -7.00 -6.54
CA SER A 98 -22.30 -7.35 -5.12
C SER A 98 -21.53 -6.38 -4.22
N LEU A 99 -20.33 -5.93 -4.64
CA LEU A 99 -19.59 -4.90 -3.92
C LEU A 99 -20.25 -3.52 -3.96
N ALA A 100 -20.79 -3.13 -5.12
CA ALA A 100 -21.43 -1.82 -5.31
C ALA A 100 -22.72 -1.67 -4.49
N GLU A 101 -23.51 -2.75 -4.42
CA GLU A 101 -24.82 -2.83 -3.76
C GLU A 101 -24.71 -3.04 -2.24
N ALA A 102 -23.58 -3.55 -1.74
CA ALA A 102 -23.37 -3.79 -0.32
C ALA A 102 -23.47 -2.52 0.54
N ASP A 103 -23.85 -2.71 1.80
CA ASP A 103 -23.78 -1.63 2.79
C ASP A 103 -22.32 -1.28 3.10
N THR A 104 -22.04 0.01 3.25
CA THR A 104 -20.66 0.47 3.51
C THR A 104 -20.11 -0.11 4.82
N ASP A 105 -20.94 -0.30 5.83
CA ASP A 105 -20.49 -0.89 7.11
C ASP A 105 -20.11 -2.36 6.95
N GLU A 106 -20.82 -3.11 6.11
CA GLU A 106 -20.46 -4.48 5.78
C GLU A 106 -19.10 -4.53 5.05
N VAL A 107 -18.90 -3.68 4.05
CA VAL A 107 -17.60 -3.62 3.33
C VAL A 107 -16.46 -3.28 4.30
N LEU A 108 -16.68 -2.34 5.23
CA LEU A 108 -15.70 -1.98 6.25
C LEU A 108 -15.46 -3.09 7.27
N LEU A 109 -16.45 -3.95 7.53
CA LEU A 109 -16.34 -5.11 8.40
C LEU A 109 -15.44 -6.17 7.76
N TYR A 110 -15.63 -6.48 6.48
CA TYR A 110 -14.73 -7.40 5.75
C TYR A 110 -13.32 -6.83 5.53
N TRP A 111 -13.15 -5.50 5.66
CA TRP A 111 -11.85 -4.82 5.64
C TRP A 111 -11.19 -4.69 7.02
N LYS A 112 -11.92 -4.98 8.10
CA LYS A 112 -11.47 -4.79 9.49
C LYS A 112 -10.13 -5.49 9.72
N GLY A 113 -9.15 -4.76 10.25
CA GLY A 113 -7.79 -5.28 10.50
C GLY A 113 -6.74 -5.00 9.42
N LEU A 114 -7.12 -4.64 8.19
CA LEU A 114 -6.16 -4.27 7.12
C LEU A 114 -5.59 -2.85 7.24
N GLY A 115 -6.26 -1.98 8.00
CA GLY A 115 -5.92 -0.56 8.05
C GLY A 115 -6.17 0.17 6.72
N TYR A 116 -5.90 1.48 6.69
CA TYR A 116 -6.17 2.36 5.55
C TYR A 116 -7.58 2.17 4.95
N TYR A 117 -8.62 2.27 5.79
CA TYR A 117 -10.01 2.02 5.41
C TYR A 117 -10.54 2.89 4.26
N SER A 118 -9.87 4.00 3.94
CA SER A 118 -10.14 4.76 2.72
C SER A 118 -9.98 3.93 1.45
N ARG A 119 -9.16 2.87 1.46
CA ARG A 119 -9.05 1.91 0.36
C ARG A 119 -10.37 1.18 0.12
N ALA A 120 -10.97 0.59 1.15
CA ALA A 120 -12.30 -0.05 1.06
C ALA A 120 -13.39 0.91 0.57
N ILE A 121 -13.40 2.13 1.10
CA ILE A 121 -14.40 3.14 0.72
C ILE A 121 -14.24 3.53 -0.75
N ASN A 122 -13.00 3.76 -1.20
CA ASN A 122 -12.72 4.08 -2.59
C ASN A 122 -13.01 2.89 -3.51
N LEU A 123 -12.74 1.67 -3.05
CA LEU A 123 -13.03 0.43 -3.75
C LEU A 123 -14.54 0.29 -4.01
N GLN A 124 -15.37 0.43 -2.98
CA GLN A 124 -16.83 0.42 -3.14
C GLN A 124 -17.32 1.57 -4.04
N TYR A 125 -16.76 2.78 -3.87
CA TYR A 125 -17.11 3.91 -4.73
C TYR A 125 -16.80 3.62 -6.21
N ALA A 126 -15.62 3.07 -6.51
CA ALA A 126 -15.24 2.68 -7.86
C ALA A 126 -16.12 1.53 -8.39
N ALA A 127 -16.55 0.58 -7.55
CA ALA A 127 -17.51 -0.44 -7.97
C ALA A 127 -18.84 0.21 -8.44
N ARG A 128 -19.34 1.20 -7.69
CA ARG A 128 -20.52 1.99 -8.09
C ARG A 128 -20.28 2.79 -9.38
N GLN A 129 -19.09 3.36 -9.57
CA GLN A 129 -18.71 4.00 -10.84
C GLN A 129 -18.73 3.00 -12.00
N ILE A 130 -18.24 1.76 -11.81
CA ILE A 130 -18.27 0.73 -12.85
C ILE A 130 -19.72 0.36 -13.22
N MET A 131 -20.61 0.24 -12.22
CA MET A 131 -22.03 0.02 -12.46
C MET A 131 -22.67 1.15 -13.28
N GLN A 132 -22.40 2.40 -12.90
CA GLN A 132 -23.01 3.58 -13.50
C GLN A 132 -22.43 3.93 -14.88
N ASP A 133 -21.12 4.03 -14.99
CA ASP A 133 -20.43 4.59 -16.15
C ASP A 133 -20.10 3.52 -17.22
N PHE A 134 -20.04 2.25 -16.81
CA PHE A 134 -19.61 1.13 -17.66
C PHE A 134 -20.62 -0.04 -17.70
N GLY A 135 -21.84 0.17 -17.21
CA GLY A 135 -22.92 -0.84 -17.26
C GLY A 135 -22.59 -2.13 -16.50
N GLY A 136 -21.82 -2.03 -15.41
CA GLY A 136 -21.40 -3.15 -14.58
C GLY A 136 -20.26 -3.99 -15.15
N LYS A 137 -19.72 -3.63 -16.32
CA LYS A 137 -18.55 -4.30 -16.91
C LYS A 137 -17.28 -3.55 -16.54
N PHE A 138 -16.29 -4.26 -16.01
CA PHE A 138 -15.00 -3.66 -15.68
C PHE A 138 -14.35 -3.06 -16.95
N PRO A 139 -13.89 -1.80 -16.92
CA PRO A 139 -13.31 -1.17 -18.11
C PRO A 139 -12.04 -1.89 -18.58
N THR A 140 -11.83 -1.90 -19.90
CA THR A 140 -10.68 -2.60 -20.53
C THR A 140 -9.58 -1.65 -20.99
N LYS A 141 -9.90 -0.36 -21.18
CA LYS A 141 -8.95 0.66 -21.61
C LYS A 141 -8.24 1.28 -20.41
N HIS A 142 -6.92 1.43 -20.51
CA HIS A 142 -6.09 2.02 -19.45
C HIS A 142 -6.62 3.38 -18.96
N GLN A 143 -7.00 4.26 -19.89
CA GLN A 143 -7.51 5.60 -19.56
C GLN A 143 -8.82 5.55 -18.74
N ASP A 144 -9.65 4.55 -18.96
CA ASP A 144 -10.92 4.41 -18.26
C ASP A 144 -10.73 3.76 -16.89
N ILE A 145 -9.84 2.77 -16.79
CA ILE A 145 -9.43 2.17 -15.51
C ILE A 145 -8.80 3.23 -14.59
N LEU A 146 -7.96 4.13 -15.13
CA LEU A 146 -7.30 5.18 -14.36
C LEU A 146 -8.27 6.24 -13.81
N LYS A 147 -9.48 6.38 -14.38
CA LYS A 147 -10.51 7.32 -13.87
C LYS A 147 -11.21 6.80 -12.61
N LEU A 148 -11.14 5.49 -12.35
CA LEU A 148 -11.80 4.87 -11.21
C LEU A 148 -11.18 5.34 -9.89
N LYS A 149 -12.03 5.66 -8.92
CA LYS A 149 -11.59 6.17 -7.62
C LYS A 149 -10.66 5.18 -6.92
N GLY A 150 -9.52 5.69 -6.44
CA GLY A 150 -8.55 4.88 -5.72
C GLY A 150 -7.63 4.03 -6.61
N ILE A 151 -7.81 4.08 -7.94
CA ILE A 151 -6.89 3.45 -8.90
C ILE A 151 -5.88 4.49 -9.38
N GLY A 152 -4.59 4.28 -9.04
CA GLY A 152 -3.47 5.08 -9.54
C GLY A 152 -2.78 4.45 -10.74
N LYS A 153 -1.75 5.12 -11.27
CA LYS A 153 -0.96 4.66 -12.45
C LYS A 153 -0.47 3.21 -12.30
N TYR A 154 0.08 2.86 -11.13
CA TYR A 154 0.51 1.50 -10.80
C TYR A 154 -0.63 0.46 -10.94
N THR A 155 -1.74 0.66 -10.22
CA THR A 155 -2.84 -0.31 -10.19
C THR A 155 -3.53 -0.41 -11.56
N ALA A 156 -3.65 0.70 -12.30
CA ALA A 156 -4.16 0.67 -13.66
C ALA A 156 -3.27 -0.18 -14.58
N ALA A 157 -1.94 0.00 -14.52
CA ALA A 157 -0.99 -0.79 -15.29
C ALA A 157 -1.00 -2.27 -14.89
N ALA A 158 -1.10 -2.59 -13.59
CA ALA A 158 -1.21 -3.95 -13.09
C ALA A 158 -2.46 -4.65 -13.64
N ILE A 159 -3.65 -4.03 -13.54
CA ILE A 159 -4.90 -4.58 -14.09
C ILE A 159 -4.78 -4.76 -15.61
N CYS A 160 -4.30 -3.74 -16.33
CA CYS A 160 -4.15 -3.76 -17.78
C CYS A 160 -3.23 -4.89 -18.27
N SER A 161 -2.08 -5.04 -17.63
CA SER A 161 -1.09 -6.04 -18.02
C SER A 161 -1.51 -7.46 -17.66
N ILE A 162 -2.07 -7.68 -16.47
CA ILE A 162 -2.42 -9.03 -15.98
C ILE A 162 -3.73 -9.53 -16.62
N SER A 163 -4.73 -8.66 -16.70
CA SER A 163 -6.09 -9.06 -17.13
C SER A 163 -6.28 -8.96 -18.64
N TYR A 164 -5.59 -8.02 -19.29
CA TYR A 164 -5.83 -7.68 -20.70
C TYR A 164 -4.58 -7.78 -21.59
N GLN A 165 -3.45 -8.27 -21.08
CA GLN A 165 -2.17 -8.40 -21.80
C GLN A 165 -1.70 -7.09 -22.47
N LEU A 166 -2.04 -5.94 -21.88
CA LEU A 166 -1.57 -4.65 -22.37
C LEU A 166 -0.17 -4.35 -21.80
N PRO A 167 0.80 -3.91 -22.61
CA PRO A 167 2.21 -3.77 -22.21
C PRO A 167 2.46 -2.48 -21.40
N TYR A 168 1.78 -2.35 -20.26
CA TYR A 168 1.99 -1.25 -19.31
C TYR A 168 2.88 -1.72 -18.15
N PRO A 169 3.97 -1.00 -17.81
CA PRO A 169 4.78 -1.32 -16.64
C PRO A 169 4.03 -1.01 -15.35
N ALA A 170 3.89 -2.02 -14.48
CA ALA A 170 3.34 -1.84 -13.14
C ALA A 170 4.46 -1.40 -12.17
N ILE A 171 4.72 -0.09 -12.14
CA ILE A 171 5.86 0.48 -11.41
C ILE A 171 5.51 0.72 -9.93
N ASP A 172 6.09 -0.10 -9.06
CA ASP A 172 6.04 0.04 -7.60
C ASP A 172 7.44 0.27 -6.99
N GLY A 173 7.55 0.22 -5.65
CA GLY A 173 8.83 0.35 -4.97
C GLY A 173 9.82 -0.79 -5.27
N ASN A 174 9.34 -1.98 -5.63
CA ASN A 174 10.18 -3.09 -6.08
C ASN A 174 10.76 -2.80 -7.46
N PHE A 175 9.91 -2.36 -8.39
CA PHE A 175 10.29 -1.97 -9.74
C PHE A 175 11.37 -0.88 -9.74
N TYR A 176 11.12 0.23 -9.03
CA TYR A 176 12.10 1.30 -8.90
C TYR A 176 13.45 0.79 -8.41
N ARG A 177 13.47 0.00 -7.34
CA ARG A 177 14.70 -0.52 -6.76
C ARG A 177 15.45 -1.45 -7.70
N VAL A 178 14.75 -2.37 -8.36
CA VAL A 178 15.36 -3.33 -9.30
C VAL A 178 16.03 -2.57 -10.44
N PHE A 179 15.31 -1.65 -11.10
CA PHE A 179 15.84 -0.97 -12.28
C PHE A 179 16.81 0.17 -11.96
N SER A 180 16.66 0.88 -10.83
CA SER A 180 17.71 1.80 -10.37
C SER A 180 19.04 1.07 -10.13
N ARG A 181 19.01 -0.13 -9.54
CA ARG A 181 20.23 -0.92 -9.33
C ARG A 181 20.76 -1.51 -10.62
N PHE A 182 19.88 -2.06 -11.46
CA PHE A 182 20.28 -2.68 -12.72
C PHE A 182 21.04 -1.68 -13.61
N PHE A 183 20.53 -0.45 -13.73
CA PHE A 183 21.14 0.60 -14.55
C PHE A 183 22.12 1.52 -13.78
N ALA A 184 22.29 1.32 -12.46
CA ALA A 184 22.97 2.29 -11.58
C ALA A 184 22.47 3.73 -11.77
N ASP A 185 21.15 3.86 -11.86
CA ASP A 185 20.42 5.10 -12.16
C ASP A 185 20.09 5.88 -10.89
N ASP A 186 20.62 7.09 -10.79
CA ASP A 186 20.52 7.97 -9.63
C ASP A 186 19.28 8.88 -9.64
N PHE A 187 18.34 8.65 -10.57
CA PHE A 187 17.09 9.40 -10.62
C PHE A 187 16.33 9.27 -9.30
N ASP A 188 16.06 10.42 -8.67
CA ASP A 188 15.32 10.48 -7.41
C ASP A 188 13.87 10.01 -7.60
N ILE A 189 13.57 8.82 -7.06
CA ILE A 189 12.25 8.17 -7.18
C ILE A 189 11.15 8.89 -6.41
N SER A 190 11.48 9.94 -5.64
CA SER A 190 10.50 10.77 -4.95
C SER A 190 9.95 11.94 -5.79
N LYS A 191 10.48 12.15 -7.01
CA LYS A 191 9.98 13.17 -7.94
C LYS A 191 8.64 12.75 -8.55
N SER A 192 7.78 13.74 -8.85
CA SER A 192 6.45 13.51 -9.43
C SER A 192 6.48 12.84 -10.80
N ASN A 193 7.53 13.04 -11.58
CA ASN A 193 7.74 12.44 -12.89
C ASN A 193 8.51 11.10 -12.85
N ALA A 194 8.80 10.54 -11.68
CA ALA A 194 9.54 9.28 -11.56
C ALA A 194 8.83 8.11 -12.28
N PHE A 195 7.50 8.03 -12.21
CA PHE A 195 6.76 7.00 -12.93
C PHE A 195 7.00 7.09 -14.44
N ASP A 196 6.88 8.29 -15.01
CA ASP A 196 7.00 8.49 -16.45
C ASP A 196 8.45 8.24 -16.93
N TYR A 197 9.44 8.65 -16.12
CA TYR A 197 10.85 8.36 -16.36
C TYR A 197 11.14 6.86 -16.42
N PHE A 198 10.75 6.11 -15.38
CA PHE A 198 11.01 4.66 -15.33
C PHE A 198 10.16 3.89 -16.34
N SER A 199 8.97 4.39 -16.70
CA SER A 199 8.15 3.81 -17.76
C SER A 199 8.85 3.89 -19.11
N GLU A 200 9.52 5.01 -19.43
CA GLU A 200 10.26 5.13 -20.69
C GLU A 200 11.57 4.33 -20.64
N LEU A 201 12.30 4.37 -19.52
CA LEU A 201 13.56 3.62 -19.31
C LEU A 201 13.39 2.11 -19.54
N THR A 202 12.23 1.57 -19.18
CA THR A 202 11.98 0.12 -19.20
C THR A 202 11.05 -0.34 -20.32
N LYS A 203 10.62 0.58 -21.20
CA LYS A 203 9.62 0.31 -22.23
C LYS A 203 9.98 -0.86 -23.14
N ASP A 204 11.24 -0.97 -23.54
CA ASP A 204 11.73 -2.02 -24.44
C ASP A 204 12.10 -3.32 -23.70
N LEU A 205 12.05 -3.33 -22.36
CA LEU A 205 12.28 -4.53 -21.54
C LEU A 205 11.02 -5.39 -21.39
N ILE A 206 9.84 -4.79 -21.53
CA ILE A 206 8.56 -5.47 -21.27
C ILE A 206 8.21 -6.34 -22.47
N PRO A 207 8.15 -7.68 -22.31
CA PRO A 207 7.77 -8.57 -23.40
C PRO A 207 6.30 -8.35 -23.78
N LYS A 208 6.03 -8.19 -25.08
CA LYS A 208 4.67 -7.93 -25.59
C LYS A 208 3.71 -9.09 -25.35
N ASP A 209 4.19 -10.33 -25.33
CA ASP A 209 3.35 -11.52 -25.22
C ASP A 209 2.91 -11.82 -23.78
N ASN A 210 3.74 -11.44 -22.79
CA ASN A 210 3.52 -11.75 -21.38
C ASN A 210 3.84 -10.56 -20.45
N PRO A 211 3.21 -9.38 -20.66
CA PRO A 211 3.51 -8.20 -19.84
C PRO A 211 3.04 -8.36 -18.39
N GLY A 212 1.93 -9.06 -18.16
CA GLY A 212 1.44 -9.36 -16.81
C GLY A 212 2.42 -10.21 -16.00
N ASP A 213 2.94 -11.28 -16.59
CA ASP A 213 3.94 -12.15 -15.94
C ASP A 213 5.24 -11.40 -15.69
N PHE A 214 5.67 -10.55 -16.62
CA PHE A 214 6.85 -9.71 -16.44
C PHE A 214 6.68 -8.78 -15.23
N ASN A 215 5.54 -8.09 -15.13
CA ASN A 215 5.27 -7.22 -13.98
C ASN A 215 5.27 -7.99 -12.65
N GLN A 216 4.62 -9.15 -12.61
CA GLN A 216 4.62 -10.00 -11.41
C GLN A 216 6.01 -10.56 -11.09
N ALA A 217 6.81 -10.89 -12.10
CA ALA A 217 8.18 -11.34 -11.95
C ALA A 217 9.07 -10.26 -11.32
N ILE A 218 8.90 -9.00 -11.71
CA ILE A 218 9.62 -7.88 -11.08
C ILE A 218 9.23 -7.71 -9.62
N MET A 219 7.95 -7.88 -9.28
CA MET A 219 7.49 -7.84 -7.89
C MET A 219 8.11 -8.98 -7.05
N ASP A 220 8.15 -10.20 -7.58
CA ASP A 220 8.77 -11.36 -6.92
C ASP A 220 10.29 -11.19 -6.79
N LEU A 221 10.94 -10.74 -7.87
CA LEU A 221 12.37 -10.49 -7.88
C LEU A 221 12.74 -9.41 -6.85
N GLY A 222 12.02 -8.29 -6.83
CA GLY A 222 12.29 -7.21 -5.88
C GLY A 222 12.02 -7.62 -4.44
N SER A 223 10.93 -8.35 -4.17
CA SER A 223 10.56 -8.73 -2.80
C SER A 223 11.42 -9.87 -2.23
N GLY A 224 11.81 -10.85 -3.05
CA GLY A 224 12.55 -12.04 -2.61
C GLY A 224 14.07 -11.96 -2.78
N ILE A 225 14.54 -11.39 -3.90
CA ILE A 225 15.95 -11.43 -4.31
C ILE A 225 16.61 -10.06 -4.16
N CYS A 226 16.16 -9.07 -4.92
CA CYS A 226 16.68 -7.70 -4.90
C CYS A 226 16.07 -6.91 -3.74
N LYS A 227 16.24 -7.42 -2.51
CA LYS A 227 15.70 -6.85 -1.27
C LYS A 227 16.33 -5.48 -0.94
N PRO A 228 15.64 -4.60 -0.18
CA PRO A 228 16.18 -3.30 0.21
C PRO A 228 17.54 -3.40 0.91
N LYS A 229 17.68 -4.34 1.85
CA LYS A 229 18.93 -4.67 2.55
C LYS A 229 19.33 -6.10 2.21
N GLN A 230 20.63 -6.35 2.10
CA GLN A 230 21.22 -7.68 1.85
C GLN A 230 20.51 -8.42 0.69
N PRO A 231 20.52 -7.86 -0.54
CA PRO A 231 19.97 -8.57 -1.69
C PRO A 231 20.80 -9.80 -2.01
N SER A 232 20.14 -10.85 -2.49
CA SER A 232 20.77 -12.10 -2.89
C SER A 232 21.25 -12.01 -4.34
N CYS A 233 22.22 -11.13 -4.62
CA CYS A 233 22.70 -10.86 -5.97
C CYS A 233 23.17 -12.13 -6.70
N GLU A 234 23.77 -13.07 -5.97
CA GLU A 234 24.23 -14.36 -6.52
C GLU A 234 23.09 -15.18 -7.16
N LEU A 235 21.88 -15.04 -6.62
CA LEU A 235 20.67 -15.74 -7.08
C LEU A 235 19.86 -14.92 -8.10
N CYS A 236 20.27 -13.69 -8.37
CA CYS A 236 19.54 -12.80 -9.25
C CYS A 236 19.75 -13.18 -10.72
N PRO A 237 18.68 -13.40 -11.52
CA PRO A 237 18.81 -13.71 -12.94
C PRO A 237 19.43 -12.57 -13.75
N LEU A 238 19.55 -11.37 -13.17
CA LEU A 238 20.11 -10.17 -13.80
C LEU A 238 21.52 -9.83 -13.31
N SER A 239 22.10 -10.62 -12.39
CA SER A 239 23.35 -10.25 -11.69
C SER A 239 24.51 -9.92 -12.61
N LYS A 240 24.71 -10.74 -13.66
CA LYS A 240 25.80 -10.59 -14.64
C LYS A 240 25.85 -9.21 -15.30
N ASP A 241 24.69 -8.60 -15.53
CA ASP A 241 24.55 -7.33 -16.27
C ASP A 241 24.12 -6.18 -15.36
N CYS A 242 23.92 -6.44 -14.06
CA CYS A 242 23.51 -5.44 -13.09
C CYS A 242 24.69 -4.53 -12.75
N ILE A 243 24.64 -3.27 -13.21
CA ILE A 243 25.74 -2.32 -13.05
C ILE A 243 26.05 -2.11 -11.57
N ALA A 244 25.04 -1.86 -10.72
CA ALA A 244 25.28 -1.61 -9.30
C ALA A 244 25.86 -2.83 -8.57
N SER A 245 25.52 -4.06 -9.00
CA SER A 245 26.13 -5.29 -8.45
C SER A 245 27.60 -5.38 -8.84
N ASN A 246 27.90 -5.19 -10.12
CA ASN A 246 29.25 -5.30 -10.67
C ASN A 246 30.19 -4.19 -10.18
N THR A 247 29.65 -3.03 -9.78
CA THR A 247 30.44 -1.91 -9.23
C THR A 247 30.39 -1.80 -7.71
N GLY A 248 29.68 -2.69 -7.01
CA GLY A 248 29.57 -2.65 -5.55
C GLY A 248 28.84 -1.41 -5.01
N THR A 249 27.81 -0.91 -5.70
CA THR A 249 27.07 0.32 -5.36
C THR A 249 25.56 0.11 -5.13
N ILE A 250 25.14 -1.14 -4.94
CA ILE A 250 23.75 -1.57 -4.67
C ILE A 250 23.05 -0.72 -3.59
N ASP A 251 23.78 -0.33 -2.55
CA ASP A 251 23.31 0.41 -1.38
C ASP A 251 22.99 1.88 -1.67
N LYS A 252 23.51 2.42 -2.78
CA LYS A 252 23.22 3.80 -3.25
C LYS A 252 21.86 3.93 -3.94
N PHE A 253 21.22 2.80 -4.29
CA PHE A 253 20.01 2.78 -5.12
C PHE A 253 18.84 2.05 -4.44
N PRO A 254 17.59 2.53 -4.63
CA PRO A 254 17.22 3.74 -5.38
C PRO A 254 17.48 5.03 -4.58
N VAL A 255 17.72 6.13 -5.29
CA VAL A 255 17.84 7.46 -4.67
C VAL A 255 16.47 7.96 -4.23
N LYS A 256 16.33 8.35 -2.96
CA LYS A 256 15.09 8.91 -2.40
C LYS A 256 15.39 10.08 -1.47
N ILE A 257 15.32 11.30 -2.00
CA ILE A 257 15.72 12.51 -1.27
C ILE A 257 14.60 12.99 -0.34
N LYS A 258 13.36 13.04 -0.85
CA LYS A 258 12.24 13.58 -0.07
C LYS A 258 11.79 12.60 1.02
N LYS A 259 12.00 12.98 2.27
CA LYS A 259 11.41 12.30 3.44
C LYS A 259 9.97 12.77 3.62
N VAL A 260 9.10 11.85 4.03
CA VAL A 260 7.72 12.18 4.34
C VAL A 260 7.66 12.88 5.69
N LYS A 261 7.06 14.07 5.75
CA LYS A 261 6.84 14.78 7.02
C LYS A 261 5.74 14.08 7.81
N THR A 262 5.97 13.91 9.11
CA THR A 262 4.98 13.40 10.06
C THR A 262 4.43 14.55 10.89
N GLU A 263 3.15 14.48 11.23
CA GLU A 263 2.44 15.44 12.08
C GLU A 263 2.00 14.77 13.38
N ASP A 264 2.15 15.45 14.53
CA ASP A 264 1.71 14.93 15.82
C ASP A 264 0.28 15.42 16.10
N ILE A 265 -0.61 14.50 16.49
CA ILE A 265 -2.02 14.78 16.79
C ILE A 265 -2.36 14.23 18.17
N LYS A 266 -3.05 15.06 18.96
CA LYS A 266 -3.63 14.64 20.24
C LYS A 266 -5.12 14.41 20.07
N LEU A 267 -5.60 13.27 20.57
CA LEU A 267 -7.02 12.92 20.61
C LEU A 267 -7.41 12.68 22.06
N LYS A 268 -8.63 13.09 22.41
CA LYS A 268 -9.22 12.84 23.72
C LYS A 268 -10.57 12.18 23.51
N TYR A 269 -10.75 11.03 24.15
CA TYR A 269 -11.95 10.20 24.03
C TYR A 269 -12.50 9.87 25.41
N TYR A 270 -13.82 9.89 25.51
CA TYR A 270 -14.56 9.47 26.70
C TYR A 270 -15.20 8.12 26.43
N PHE A 271 -14.74 7.10 27.13
CA PHE A 271 -15.35 5.78 27.11
C PHE A 271 -16.44 5.74 28.18
N ILE A 272 -17.67 6.06 27.79
CA ILE A 272 -18.82 6.18 28.69
C ILE A 272 -19.59 4.85 28.65
N HIS A 273 -19.66 4.17 29.78
CA HIS A 273 -20.17 2.79 29.86
C HIS A 273 -20.92 2.50 31.17
N HIS A 274 -21.74 1.46 31.14
CA HIS A 274 -22.40 0.84 32.28
C HIS A 274 -22.42 -0.68 32.08
N ASN A 275 -21.77 -1.42 32.98
CA ASN A 275 -21.50 -2.85 32.80
C ASN A 275 -20.88 -3.11 31.40
N ASP A 276 -21.51 -3.95 30.58
CA ASP A 276 -21.05 -4.33 29.24
C ASP A 276 -21.54 -3.39 28.12
N PHE A 277 -22.35 -2.37 28.46
CA PHE A 277 -22.91 -1.42 27.51
C PHE A 277 -22.12 -0.12 27.48
N PHE A 278 -21.99 0.47 26.29
CA PHE A 278 -21.29 1.72 26.07
C PHE A 278 -21.82 2.46 24.84
N VAL A 279 -21.46 3.75 24.72
CA VAL A 279 -21.83 4.57 23.56
C VAL A 279 -20.68 4.77 22.59
N VAL A 280 -21.00 4.73 21.30
CA VAL A 280 -20.06 4.98 20.21
C VAL A 280 -20.68 5.91 19.17
N LYS A 281 -19.83 6.63 18.45
CA LYS A 281 -20.22 7.53 17.37
C LYS A 281 -19.70 7.01 16.05
N LYS A 282 -20.47 7.16 14.97
CA LYS A 282 -19.97 6.94 13.61
C LYS A 282 -19.38 8.24 13.06
N ARG A 283 -18.14 8.20 12.60
CA ARG A 283 -17.49 9.37 12.03
C ARG A 283 -17.91 9.66 10.61
N ASP A 284 -17.90 10.95 10.26
CA ASP A 284 -18.06 11.41 8.89
C ASP A 284 -16.81 11.14 8.01
N ARG A 285 -16.91 11.55 6.74
CA ARG A 285 -15.89 11.33 5.69
C ARG A 285 -14.68 12.27 5.78
N SER A 286 -14.66 13.22 6.71
CA SER A 286 -13.61 14.25 6.81
C SER A 286 -12.52 13.90 7.82
N SER A 287 -12.84 13.02 8.77
CA SER A 287 -11.95 12.64 9.88
C SER A 287 -10.76 11.74 9.50
N ILE A 288 -9.85 11.53 10.45
CA ILE A 288 -8.76 10.53 10.33
C ILE A 288 -9.30 9.08 10.34
N TRP A 289 -10.51 8.87 10.87
CA TRP A 289 -11.18 7.57 10.99
C TRP A 289 -12.44 7.51 10.11
N LYS A 290 -12.32 7.90 8.84
CA LYS A 290 -13.46 8.05 7.92
C LYS A 290 -14.40 6.85 7.94
N ASN A 291 -15.68 7.10 8.21
CA ASN A 291 -16.76 6.11 8.29
C ASN A 291 -16.58 5.00 9.35
N LEU A 292 -15.55 5.08 10.21
CA LEU A 292 -15.39 4.15 11.32
C LEU A 292 -16.18 4.62 12.54
N TYR A 293 -16.37 3.71 13.49
CA TYR A 293 -16.88 4.05 14.80
C TYR A 293 -15.74 4.50 15.72
N ASP A 294 -16.04 5.45 16.60
CA ASP A 294 -15.16 5.92 17.65
C ASP A 294 -15.93 6.30 18.93
N PHE A 295 -15.22 6.79 19.93
CA PHE A 295 -15.80 7.20 21.21
C PHE A 295 -16.17 8.70 21.19
N PRO A 296 -17.10 9.14 22.06
CA PRO A 296 -17.35 10.57 22.28
C PRO A 296 -16.07 11.38 22.55
N GLU A 297 -15.97 12.57 21.95
CA GLU A 297 -14.85 13.51 22.15
C GLU A 297 -15.17 14.59 23.22
N PHE A 298 -16.36 14.53 23.81
CA PHE A 298 -16.80 15.41 24.89
C PHE A 298 -17.53 14.61 25.97
N LEU A 299 -17.64 15.21 27.16
CA LEU A 299 -18.39 14.68 28.29
C LEU A 299 -19.31 15.78 28.84
N PRO A 300 -20.61 15.54 29.02
CA PRO A 300 -21.48 16.45 29.76
C PRO A 300 -20.98 16.67 31.18
N LYS A 301 -21.05 17.92 31.68
CA LYS A 301 -20.51 18.28 33.01
C LYS A 301 -21.04 17.42 34.16
N HIS A 302 -22.33 17.07 34.12
CA HIS A 302 -22.95 16.25 35.16
C HIS A 302 -22.41 14.81 35.19
N LEU A 303 -21.68 14.37 34.16
CA LEU A 303 -21.05 13.05 34.12
C LEU A 303 -19.57 13.06 34.56
N GLU A 304 -18.98 14.23 34.82
CA GLU A 304 -17.58 14.34 35.25
C GLU A 304 -17.32 13.64 36.59
N GLU A 305 -18.33 13.56 37.47
CA GLU A 305 -18.24 12.86 38.76
C GLU A 305 -18.07 11.33 38.62
N TYR A 306 -18.41 10.76 37.46
CA TYR A 306 -18.33 9.32 37.19
C TYR A 306 -17.04 8.90 36.47
N ILE A 307 -16.08 9.81 36.32
CA ILE A 307 -14.76 9.49 35.76
C ILE A 307 -14.04 8.51 36.68
N SER A 308 -13.68 7.34 36.15
CA SER A 308 -13.07 6.25 36.93
C SER A 308 -11.60 6.02 36.61
N ASN A 309 -11.15 6.32 35.38
CA ASN A 309 -9.80 6.03 34.95
C ASN A 309 -9.34 6.91 33.78
N HIS A 310 -8.03 7.11 33.66
CA HIS A 310 -7.37 7.79 32.56
C HIS A 310 -6.25 6.92 31.99
N ASN A 311 -6.20 6.80 30.66
CA ASN A 311 -5.15 6.05 29.97
C ASN A 311 -4.71 6.80 28.72
N THR A 312 -3.41 6.98 28.55
CA THR A 312 -2.85 7.55 27.33
C THR A 312 -2.06 6.50 26.55
N VAL A 313 -2.40 6.34 25.28
CA VAL A 313 -1.67 5.48 24.35
C VAL A 313 -1.04 6.29 23.23
N LYS A 314 0.10 5.83 22.73
CA LYS A 314 0.71 6.35 21.51
C LYS A 314 0.43 5.39 20.36
N HIS A 315 0.00 5.92 19.22
CA HIS A 315 -0.27 5.13 18.02
C HIS A 315 0.33 5.79 16.78
N LYS A 316 0.98 5.02 15.91
CA LYS A 316 1.67 5.56 14.74
C LYS A 316 0.94 5.20 13.45
N LEU A 317 0.64 6.22 12.65
CA LEU A 317 0.20 6.11 11.26
C LEU A 317 1.36 6.50 10.31
N THR A 318 1.21 6.28 9.00
CA THR A 318 2.28 6.60 8.02
C THR A 318 2.73 8.05 8.08
N HIS A 319 1.80 8.97 8.30
CA HIS A 319 2.03 10.42 8.21
C HIS A 319 1.68 11.14 9.50
N LYS A 320 1.25 10.42 10.54
CA LYS A 320 0.75 11.01 11.78
C LYS A 320 1.19 10.19 12.98
N ASN A 321 1.65 10.85 14.04
CA ASN A 321 1.83 10.21 15.34
C ASN A 321 0.68 10.67 16.22
N LEU A 322 -0.05 9.72 16.80
CA LEU A 322 -1.20 9.99 17.64
C LEU A 322 -0.82 9.77 19.10
N GLU A 323 -1.24 10.71 19.95
CA GLU A 323 -1.34 10.55 21.39
C GLU A 323 -2.82 10.57 21.74
N ILE A 324 -3.35 9.43 22.20
CA ILE A 324 -4.78 9.24 22.42
C ILE A 324 -5.00 9.07 23.91
N GLU A 325 -5.70 10.03 24.51
CA GLU A 325 -6.18 9.97 25.89
C GLU A 325 -7.58 9.34 25.91
N PHE A 326 -7.73 8.26 26.68
CA PHE A 326 -8.99 7.63 27.00
C PHE A 326 -9.37 7.92 28.44
N ILE A 327 -10.55 8.49 28.64
CA ILE A 327 -11.15 8.74 29.95
C ILE A 327 -12.33 7.78 30.11
N ALA A 328 -12.22 6.83 31.03
CA ALA A 328 -13.31 5.92 31.35
C ALA A 328 -14.32 6.61 32.27
N VAL A 329 -15.61 6.51 31.94
CA VAL A 329 -16.72 7.10 32.69
C VAL A 329 -17.73 6.00 32.95
N SER A 330 -17.85 5.57 34.21
CA SER A 330 -18.72 4.45 34.61
C SER A 330 -20.02 5.00 35.20
N VAL A 331 -21.06 5.13 34.38
CA VAL A 331 -22.33 5.73 34.80
C VAL A 331 -23.11 4.78 35.71
N PRO A 332 -23.92 5.30 36.65
CA PRO A 332 -24.52 4.50 37.72
C PRO A 332 -25.66 3.59 37.26
N ASN A 333 -26.30 3.90 36.13
CA ASN A 333 -27.42 3.13 35.58
C ASN A 333 -27.45 3.20 34.05
N ILE A 334 -28.19 2.28 33.44
CA ILE A 334 -28.28 2.11 31.99
C ILE A 334 -29.12 3.22 31.35
N GLU A 335 -30.15 3.73 32.05
CA GLU A 335 -31.05 4.77 31.56
C GLU A 335 -30.30 6.07 31.24
N LEU A 336 -29.31 6.44 32.05
CA LEU A 336 -28.46 7.59 31.80
C LEU A 336 -27.62 7.43 30.52
N LEU A 337 -27.15 6.22 30.25
CA LEU A 337 -26.39 5.89 29.05
C LEU A 337 -27.27 5.92 27.80
N GLU A 338 -28.49 5.39 27.89
CA GLU A 338 -29.49 5.43 26.81
C GLU A 338 -29.94 6.85 26.51
N GLN A 339 -30.20 7.66 27.54
CA GLN A 339 -30.55 9.07 27.39
C GLN A 339 -29.41 9.83 26.69
N LEU A 340 -28.17 9.62 27.13
CA LEU A 340 -27.00 10.23 26.49
C LEU A 340 -26.89 9.83 25.01
N ALA A 341 -27.15 8.56 24.70
CA ALA A 341 -27.15 8.06 23.33
C ALA A 341 -28.21 8.74 22.47
N HIS A 342 -29.43 8.88 23.00
CA HIS A 342 -30.54 9.57 22.34
C HIS A 342 -30.23 11.06 22.11
N ASP A 343 -29.85 11.79 23.16
CA ASP A 343 -29.67 13.24 23.14
C ASP A 343 -28.54 13.70 22.20
N HIS A 344 -27.56 12.84 21.97
CA HIS A 344 -26.40 13.13 21.13
C HIS A 344 -26.31 12.27 19.86
N ASN A 345 -27.35 11.47 19.58
CA ASN A 345 -27.41 10.57 18.43
C ASN A 345 -26.18 9.62 18.36
N PHE A 346 -25.79 9.08 19.52
CA PHE A 346 -24.80 8.01 19.60
C PHE A 346 -25.45 6.65 19.40
N ASN A 347 -24.63 5.68 19.04
CA ASN A 347 -25.02 4.28 18.98
C ASN A 347 -24.78 3.67 20.36
N PHE A 348 -25.83 3.14 20.95
CA PHE A 348 -25.77 2.32 22.15
C PHE A 348 -25.43 0.88 21.76
N VAL A 349 -24.37 0.32 22.34
CA VAL A 349 -23.84 -1.01 21.99
C VAL A 349 -23.37 -1.76 23.22
N ASP A 350 -23.36 -3.08 23.14
CA ASP A 350 -22.64 -3.96 24.06
C ASP A 350 -21.32 -4.47 23.43
N TYR A 351 -20.54 -5.25 24.19
CA TYR A 351 -19.31 -5.84 23.68
C TYR A 351 -19.52 -6.68 22.41
N GLU A 352 -20.52 -7.56 22.37
CA GLU A 352 -20.76 -8.47 21.25
C GLU A 352 -21.16 -7.72 19.97
N SER A 353 -22.14 -6.82 20.05
CA SER A 353 -22.59 -6.00 18.92
C SER A 353 -21.51 -5.02 18.45
N SER A 354 -20.59 -4.60 19.33
CA SER A 354 -19.44 -3.79 18.93
C SER A 354 -18.47 -4.56 18.01
N GLN A 355 -18.41 -5.89 18.09
CA GLN A 355 -17.54 -6.69 17.20
C GLN A 355 -17.97 -6.62 15.74
N GLN A 356 -19.25 -6.33 15.50
CA GLN A 356 -19.83 -6.08 14.17
C GLN A 356 -19.63 -4.64 13.68
N LYS A 357 -18.89 -3.82 14.43
CA LYS A 357 -18.54 -2.45 14.05
C LYS A 357 -17.02 -2.34 13.83
N SER A 358 -16.65 -1.49 12.86
CA SER A 358 -15.25 -1.25 12.51
C SER A 358 -14.72 -0.04 13.25
N PHE A 359 -13.77 -0.28 14.15
CA PHE A 359 -13.05 0.74 14.91
C PHE A 359 -11.60 0.89 14.41
N PRO A 360 -10.96 2.04 14.64
CA PRO A 360 -9.50 2.14 14.59
C PRO A 360 -8.86 1.15 15.59
N LYS A 361 -7.72 0.57 15.21
CA LYS A 361 -7.02 -0.41 16.06
C LYS A 361 -6.78 0.03 17.51
N PRO A 362 -6.37 1.28 17.83
CA PRO A 362 -6.20 1.68 19.23
C PRO A 362 -7.51 1.67 20.03
N LEU A 363 -8.66 1.93 19.40
CA LEU A 363 -9.97 1.90 20.06
C LEU A 363 -10.46 0.46 20.21
N GLU A 364 -10.31 -0.37 19.18
CA GLU A 364 -10.62 -1.81 19.26
C GLU A 364 -9.85 -2.47 20.41
N ASN A 365 -8.53 -2.23 20.49
CA ASN A 365 -7.70 -2.75 21.57
C ASN A 365 -8.15 -2.26 22.96
N TYR A 366 -8.69 -1.04 23.05
CA TYR A 366 -9.20 -0.48 24.29
C TYR A 366 -10.52 -1.16 24.72
N ILE A 367 -11.43 -1.41 23.77
CA ILE A 367 -12.68 -2.18 24.00
C ILE A 367 -12.32 -3.58 24.48
N ASP A 368 -11.49 -4.30 23.73
CA ASP A 368 -11.10 -5.67 24.06
C ASP A 368 -10.43 -5.74 25.43
N LYS A 369 -9.53 -4.82 25.77
CA LYS A 369 -8.88 -4.80 27.09
C LYS A 369 -9.86 -4.52 28.23
N THR A 370 -10.93 -3.77 27.97
CA THR A 370 -11.93 -3.42 28.98
C THR A 370 -12.85 -4.61 29.29
N PHE A 371 -13.22 -5.39 28.27
CA PHE A 371 -14.23 -6.44 28.40
C PHE A 371 -13.70 -7.88 28.34
N ASN A 372 -12.62 -8.17 27.60
CA ASN A 372 -11.95 -9.47 27.67
C ASN A 372 -11.04 -9.50 28.89
N LYS A 373 -11.51 -10.13 29.97
CA LYS A 373 -10.69 -10.51 31.13
C LYS A 373 -10.01 -11.86 30.92
#